data_AF-A0A2L0CJP1-F1
#
_entry.id   AF-A0A2L0CJP1-F1
#
_cell.length_a   1.000
_cell.length_b   1.000
_cell.length_c   1.000
_cell.angle_alpha   90.00
_cell.angle_beta   90.00
_cell.angle_gamma   90.00
#
_symmetry.space_group_name_H-M   'P 1'
#
loop_
_entity.id
_entity.type
_entity.pdbx_description
1 polymer ?
#
loop_
_entity_poly.entity_id
_entity_poly.type
_entity_poly.pdbx_seq_one_letter_code
_entity_poly.pdbx_strand_id
1 'polypeptide(L)'
;YKALFIAYRTKQRGENVDFSELEKTSCMDNKPPGAPHLSLLSFYGAFHGRTVGTLATTHSKAIHKLDIPSLDWPIAHFPMYKYPLEENERENKAEDQKCLAEVEDLIEKYNKKGVPVAGIVIEPIQSEGGDNEASPEFFQ
;
A
#
# COMPACT_ATOMS: atom_id res chain seq x y z
N TYR A 1 3.48 -8.89 -2.05
CA TYR A 1 4.42 -8.40 -1.01
C TYR A 1 5.87 -8.59 -1.43
N LYS A 2 6.53 -9.73 -1.15
CA LYS A 2 7.97 -9.93 -1.45
C LYS A 2 8.36 -9.57 -2.89
N ALA A 3 7.57 -10.00 -3.87
CA ALA A 3 7.81 -9.69 -5.28
C ALA A 3 7.84 -8.19 -5.60
N LEU A 4 6.99 -7.37 -4.97
CA LEU A 4 6.96 -5.91 -5.17
C LEU A 4 8.27 -5.27 -4.67
N PHE A 5 8.73 -5.65 -3.48
CA PHE A 5 10.00 -5.16 -2.95
C PHE A 5 11.20 -5.59 -3.79
N ILE A 6 11.22 -6.85 -4.24
CA ILE A 6 12.27 -7.35 -5.13
C ILE A 6 12.25 -6.58 -6.45
N ALA A 7 11.09 -6.43 -7.09
CA ALA A 7 10.96 -5.70 -8.34
C ALA A 7 11.40 -4.24 -8.20
N TYR A 8 10.98 -3.55 -7.14
CA TYR A 8 11.39 -2.18 -6.84
C TYR A 8 12.91 -2.05 -6.70
N ARG A 9 13.54 -2.95 -5.91
CA ARG A 9 15.00 -2.94 -5.72
C ARG A 9 15.77 -3.36 -6.96
N THR A 10 15.26 -4.32 -7.74
CA THR A 10 15.83 -4.70 -9.03
C THR A 10 15.80 -3.51 -10.00
N LYS A 11 14.69 -2.76 -10.05
CA LYS A 11 14.59 -1.55 -10.88
C LYS A 11 15.59 -0.47 -10.45
N GLN A 12 15.77 -0.25 -9.15
CA GLN A 12 16.74 0.72 -8.63
C GLN A 12 18.20 0.32 -8.88
N ARG A 13 18.51 -0.97 -8.68
CA ARG A 13 19.87 -1.50 -8.83
C ARG A 13 20.27 -1.69 -10.30
N GLY A 14 19.30 -1.97 -11.17
CA GLY A 14 19.52 -2.40 -12.55
C GLY A 14 19.40 -3.93 -12.71
N GLU A 15 19.07 -4.36 -13.92
CA GLU A 15 18.98 -5.79 -14.26
C GLU A 15 20.36 -6.43 -14.40
N ASN A 16 20.47 -7.71 -14.04
CA ASN A 16 21.71 -8.50 -14.12
C ASN A 16 22.90 -7.92 -13.31
N VAL A 17 22.61 -7.14 -12.27
CA VAL A 17 23.61 -6.64 -11.32
C VAL A 17 23.66 -7.56 -10.11
N ASP A 18 24.86 -8.08 -9.80
CA ASP A 18 25.10 -8.90 -8.61
C ASP A 18 24.93 -8.11 -7.31
N PHE A 19 24.53 -8.82 -6.25
CA PHE A 19 24.44 -8.24 -4.90
C PHE A 19 25.84 -7.97 -4.34
N SER A 20 26.01 -6.81 -3.70
CA SER A 20 27.23 -6.49 -2.96
C SER A 20 27.38 -7.35 -1.70
N GLU A 21 28.61 -7.55 -1.24
CA GLU A 21 28.88 -8.27 0.02
C GLU A 21 28.22 -7.59 1.23
N LEU A 22 28.14 -6.25 1.23
CA LEU A 22 27.44 -5.51 2.28
C LEU A 22 25.94 -5.81 2.28
N GLU A 23 25.28 -5.89 1.12
CA GLU A 23 23.87 -6.30 1.04
C GLU A 23 23.66 -7.73 1.54
N LYS A 24 24.53 -8.67 1.14
CA LYS A 24 24.45 -10.08 1.55
C LYS A 24 24.63 -10.26 3.06
N THR A 25 25.55 -9.51 3.67
CA THR A 25 25.85 -9.62 5.10
C THR A 25 24.83 -8.88 5.96
N SER A 26 24.47 -7.65 5.61
CA SER A 26 23.52 -6.84 6.38
C SER A 26 22.09 -7.40 6.39
N CYS A 27 21.64 -8.10 5.33
CA CYS A 27 20.29 -8.66 5.29
C CYS A 27 20.09 -9.78 6.33
N MET A 28 21.13 -10.52 6.68
CA MET A 28 21.07 -11.60 7.68
C MET A 28 20.86 -11.05 9.10
N ASP A 29 21.18 -9.78 9.32
CA ASP A 29 20.94 -9.05 10.57
C ASP A 29 19.68 -8.15 10.51
N ASN A 30 18.86 -8.26 9.47
CA ASN A 30 17.71 -7.39 9.20
C ASN A 30 18.06 -5.89 9.07
N LYS A 31 19.26 -5.56 8.56
CA LYS A 31 19.75 -4.18 8.42
C LYS A 31 19.86 -3.74 6.95
N PRO A 32 19.73 -2.45 6.65
CA PRO A 32 20.11 -1.90 5.36
C PRO A 32 21.63 -2.04 5.08
N PRO A 33 22.06 -2.07 3.81
CA PRO A 33 21.24 -2.00 2.60
C PRO A 33 20.54 -3.32 2.21
N GLY A 34 20.91 -4.44 2.83
CA GLY A 34 20.41 -5.78 2.49
C GLY A 34 18.92 -6.00 2.82
N ALA A 35 18.45 -5.42 3.92
CA ALA A 35 17.04 -5.30 4.28
C ALA A 35 16.64 -3.80 4.19
N PRO A 36 16.21 -3.31 3.02
CA PRO A 36 15.96 -1.89 2.82
C PRO A 36 14.69 -1.44 3.55
N HIS A 37 14.69 -0.17 3.93
CA HIS A 37 13.49 0.50 4.43
C HIS A 37 12.56 0.82 3.25
N LEU A 38 11.55 -0.01 3.03
CA LEU A 38 10.53 0.16 2.00
C LEU A 38 9.14 0.06 2.62
N SER A 39 8.14 0.61 1.93
CA SER A 39 6.74 0.53 2.32
C SER A 39 5.86 -0.01 1.20
N LEU A 40 4.67 -0.50 1.57
CA LEU A 40 3.56 -0.72 0.64
C LEU A 40 2.45 0.23 1.02
N LEU A 41 1.83 0.87 0.03
CA LEU A 41 0.62 1.66 0.24
C LEU A 41 -0.59 0.73 0.23
N SER A 42 -1.51 0.95 1.17
CA SER A 42 -2.78 0.22 1.30
C SER A 42 -3.91 1.19 1.57
N PHE A 43 -5.14 0.68 1.69
CA PHE A 43 -6.33 1.54 1.82
C PHE A 43 -7.09 1.25 3.12
N TYR A 44 -7.70 2.28 3.70
CA TYR A 44 -8.70 2.09 4.76
C TYR A 44 -9.83 1.17 4.27
N GLY A 45 -10.34 0.28 5.13
CA GLY A 45 -11.30 -0.75 4.77
C GLY A 45 -10.70 -2.04 4.22
N ALA A 46 -9.44 -2.04 3.77
CA ALA A 46 -8.84 -3.21 3.11
C ALA A 46 -8.70 -4.44 4.02
N PHE A 47 -8.70 -5.63 3.43
CA PHE A 47 -8.33 -6.87 4.11
C PHE A 47 -7.48 -7.77 3.21
N HIS A 48 -6.20 -7.92 3.57
CA HIS A 48 -5.24 -8.70 2.79
C HIS A 48 -4.67 -9.91 3.53
N GLY A 49 -5.16 -10.17 4.74
CA GLY A 49 -4.75 -11.29 5.59
C GLY A 49 -4.39 -10.87 7.01
N ARG A 50 -3.91 -11.86 7.78
CA ARG A 50 -3.65 -11.74 9.23
C ARG A 50 -2.22 -12.07 9.65
N THR A 51 -1.33 -12.45 8.72
CA THR A 51 0.10 -12.55 9.03
C THR A 51 0.69 -11.15 9.16
N VAL A 52 1.71 -10.92 9.99
CA VAL A 52 2.22 -9.56 10.32
C VAL A 52 2.38 -8.64 9.09
N GLY A 53 2.97 -9.15 7.99
CA GLY A 53 3.15 -8.37 6.77
C GLY A 53 1.85 -8.04 6.01
N THR A 54 0.88 -8.95 5.98
CA THR A 54 -0.44 -8.71 5.37
C THR A 54 -1.37 -7.92 6.31
N LEU A 55 -1.13 -8.00 7.61
CA LEU A 55 -1.89 -7.27 8.61
C LEU A 55 -1.50 -5.78 8.64
N ALA A 56 -0.25 -5.45 8.30
CA ALA A 56 0.18 -4.06 8.13
C ALA A 56 -0.65 -3.30 7.07
N THR A 57 -1.14 -4.02 6.06
CA THR A 57 -1.95 -3.49 4.96
C THR A 57 -3.45 -3.85 5.06
N THR A 58 -3.87 -4.55 6.12
CA THR A 58 -5.29 -4.78 6.45
C THR A 58 -5.78 -3.66 7.36
N HIS A 59 -6.92 -3.05 7.07
CA HIS A 59 -7.53 -1.97 7.84
C HIS A 59 -9.06 -2.11 7.96
N SER A 60 -9.55 -3.35 8.05
CA SER A 60 -11.00 -3.64 8.08
C SER A 60 -11.66 -3.45 9.44
N LYS A 61 -11.14 -4.08 10.51
CA LYS A 61 -11.75 -4.07 11.86
C LYS A 61 -10.66 -4.00 12.93
N ALA A 62 -10.92 -3.27 14.01
CA ALA A 62 -9.96 -3.09 15.10
C ALA A 62 -9.51 -4.42 15.72
N ILE A 63 -10.43 -5.35 15.93
CA ILE A 63 -10.15 -6.67 16.52
C ILE A 63 -9.18 -7.52 15.69
N HIS A 64 -9.00 -7.21 14.40
CA HIS A 64 -8.00 -7.89 13.58
C HIS A 64 -6.58 -7.40 13.86
N LYS A 65 -6.41 -6.19 14.38
CA LYS A 65 -5.11 -5.49 14.48
C LYS A 65 -4.60 -5.24 15.90
N LEU A 66 -5.50 -5.13 16.88
CA LEU A 66 -5.14 -4.84 18.27
C LEU A 66 -4.08 -5.83 18.79
N ASP A 67 -3.15 -5.31 19.61
CA ASP A 67 -2.07 -6.06 20.27
C ASP A 67 -1.00 -6.68 19.35
N ILE A 68 -1.01 -6.38 18.04
CA ILE A 68 -0.04 -6.90 17.07
C ILE A 68 0.88 -5.76 16.57
N PRO A 69 2.21 -5.89 16.66
CA PRO A 69 3.14 -4.91 16.08
C PRO A 69 2.88 -4.73 14.58
N SER A 70 3.03 -3.49 14.11
CA SER A 70 2.76 -3.14 12.72
C SER A 70 3.92 -2.38 12.08
N LEU A 71 3.79 -2.09 10.79
CA LEU A 71 4.76 -1.36 10.00
C LEU A 71 4.20 0.02 9.72
N ASP A 72 5.03 1.05 9.91
CA ASP A 72 4.68 2.44 9.58
C ASP A 72 4.73 2.62 8.06
N TRP A 73 3.65 2.23 7.41
CA TRP A 73 3.43 2.26 5.96
C TRP A 73 2.23 3.16 5.62
N PRO A 74 2.18 3.77 4.42
CA PRO A 74 1.10 4.68 4.06
C PRO A 74 -0.24 3.96 3.91
N ILE A 75 -1.30 4.65 4.35
CA ILE A 75 -2.68 4.20 4.27
C ILE A 75 -3.48 5.34 3.65
N ALA A 76 -4.03 5.11 2.46
CA ALA A 76 -4.88 6.07 1.75
C ALA A 76 -6.37 5.78 2.00
N HIS A 77 -7.25 6.74 1.71
CA HIS A 77 -8.69 6.48 1.70
C HIS A 77 -9.09 5.75 0.42
N PHE A 78 -9.93 4.72 0.56
CA PHE A 78 -10.68 4.14 -0.55
C PHE A 78 -11.92 4.99 -0.82
N PRO A 79 -12.37 5.16 -2.09
CA PRO A 79 -13.55 5.95 -2.38
C PRO A 79 -14.79 5.45 -1.65
N MET A 80 -15.56 6.38 -1.07
CA MET A 80 -16.84 6.08 -0.40
C MET A 80 -17.98 6.67 -1.23
N TYR A 81 -18.60 5.83 -2.04
CA TYR A 81 -19.65 6.28 -2.96
C TYR A 81 -20.96 6.57 -2.26
N LYS A 82 -21.64 7.61 -2.77
CA LYS A 82 -23.03 7.90 -2.45
C LYS A 82 -23.92 7.19 -3.46
N TYR A 83 -25.05 6.72 -2.94
CA TYR A 83 -26.06 5.98 -3.69
C TYR A 83 -27.42 6.70 -3.60
N PRO A 84 -28.27 6.64 -4.65
CA PRO A 84 -28.05 5.95 -5.94
C PRO A 84 -26.94 6.58 -6.78
N LEU A 85 -26.23 5.79 -7.60
CA LEU A 85 -25.01 6.24 -8.28
C LEU A 85 -25.30 7.33 -9.32
N GLU A 86 -26.40 7.19 -10.05
CA GLU A 86 -26.85 8.08 -11.12
C GLU A 86 -27.20 9.48 -10.60
N GLU A 87 -27.55 9.58 -9.31
CA GLU A 87 -27.88 10.85 -8.65
C GLU A 87 -26.64 11.54 -8.05
N ASN A 88 -25.51 10.83 -7.96
CA ASN A 88 -24.31 11.26 -7.23
C ASN A 88 -23.04 11.20 -8.08
N GLU A 89 -23.15 11.14 -9.41
CA GLU A 89 -21.99 11.02 -10.32
C GLU A 89 -20.91 12.07 -10.07
N ARG A 90 -21.32 13.33 -9.85
CA ARG A 90 -20.39 14.44 -9.60
C ARG A 90 -19.65 14.26 -8.29
N GLU A 91 -20.37 13.91 -7.23
CA GLU A 91 -19.83 13.70 -5.89
C GLU A 91 -18.88 12.50 -5.86
N ASN A 92 -19.26 11.39 -6.50
CA ASN A 92 -18.44 10.18 -6.57
C ASN A 92 -17.18 10.40 -7.41
N LYS A 93 -17.27 11.13 -8.52
CA LYS A 93 -16.09 11.53 -9.30
C LYS A 93 -15.16 12.44 -8.50
N ALA A 94 -15.69 13.37 -7.72
CA ALA A 94 -14.87 14.22 -6.85
C ALA A 94 -14.19 13.41 -5.74
N GLU A 95 -14.86 12.39 -5.19
CA GLU A 95 -14.27 11.50 -4.19
C GLU A 95 -13.13 10.66 -4.79
N ASP A 96 -13.31 10.11 -6.01
CA ASP A 96 -12.23 9.43 -6.74
C ASP A 96 -10.99 10.31 -6.88
N GLN A 97 -11.17 11.55 -7.36
CA GLN A 97 -10.05 12.49 -7.56
C GLN A 97 -9.35 12.84 -6.24
N LYS A 98 -10.12 13.00 -5.17
CA LYS A 98 -9.58 13.26 -3.82
C LYS A 98 -8.76 12.08 -3.31
N CYS A 99 -9.26 10.85 -3.45
CA CYS A 99 -8.54 9.64 -3.05
C CYS A 99 -7.26 9.44 -3.87
N LEU A 100 -7.30 9.67 -5.19
CA LEU A 100 -6.12 9.57 -6.05
C LEU A 100 -5.04 10.61 -5.69
N ALA A 101 -5.45 11.87 -5.44
CA ALA A 101 -4.53 12.91 -5.00
C ALA A 101 -3.85 12.56 -3.67
N GLU A 102 -4.59 11.99 -2.71
CA GLU A 102 -4.01 11.52 -1.45
C GLU A 102 -2.98 10.40 -1.64
N VAL A 103 -3.23 9.46 -2.58
CA VAL A 103 -2.28 8.41 -2.92
C VAL A 103 -0.96 9.01 -3.42
N GLU A 104 -1.02 10.00 -4.32
CA GLU A 104 0.17 10.71 -4.82
C GLU A 104 0.93 11.41 -3.68
N ASP A 105 0.21 12.16 -2.84
CA ASP A 105 0.78 12.86 -1.68
C ASP A 105 1.48 11.89 -0.71
N LEU A 106 0.87 10.74 -0.44
CA LEU A 106 1.44 9.71 0.43
C LEU A 106 2.71 9.09 -0.15
N ILE A 107 2.74 8.83 -1.46
CA ILE A 107 3.94 8.33 -2.15
C ILE A 107 5.09 9.32 -1.99
N GLU A 108 4.85 10.61 -2.25
CA GLU A 108 5.87 11.65 -2.08
C GLU A 108 6.34 11.78 -0.63
N LYS A 109 5.39 11.81 0.31
CA LYS A 109 5.66 11.94 1.75
C LYS A 109 6.54 10.81 2.26
N TYR A 110 6.24 9.57 1.88
CA TYR A 110 7.02 8.40 2.31
C TYR A 110 8.38 8.30 1.62
N ASN A 111 8.48 8.78 0.37
CA ASN A 111 9.77 8.94 -0.29
C ASN A 111 10.66 9.95 0.47
N LYS A 112 10.14 11.12 0.83
CA LYS A 112 10.84 12.14 1.64
C LYS A 112 11.21 11.63 3.04
N LYS A 113 10.42 10.70 3.60
CA LYS A 113 10.67 10.04 4.90
C LYS A 113 11.79 8.96 4.85
N GLY A 114 12.26 8.59 3.66
CA GLY A 114 13.29 7.53 3.51
C GLY A 114 12.74 6.10 3.60
N VAL A 115 11.42 5.93 3.48
CA VAL A 115 10.71 4.63 3.43
C VAL A 115 9.84 4.59 2.17
N PRO A 116 10.43 4.68 0.97
CA PRO A 116 9.67 4.85 -0.27
C PRO A 116 8.69 3.71 -0.52
N VAL A 117 7.58 4.05 -1.19
CA VAL A 117 6.52 3.11 -1.56
C VAL A 117 7.00 2.23 -2.72
N ALA A 118 7.17 0.93 -2.45
CA ALA A 118 7.61 -0.05 -3.44
C ALA A 118 6.45 -0.61 -4.28
N GLY A 119 5.22 -0.46 -3.81
CA GLY A 119 4.02 -0.89 -4.51
C GLY A 119 2.75 -0.54 -3.74
N ILE A 120 1.62 -0.69 -4.43
CA ILE A 120 0.28 -0.45 -3.91
C ILE A 120 -0.44 -1.80 -3.83
N VAL A 121 -1.19 -2.04 -2.76
CA VAL A 121 -2.05 -3.22 -2.60
C VAL A 121 -3.49 -2.75 -2.44
N ILE A 122 -4.37 -3.26 -3.30
CA ILE A 122 -5.77 -2.85 -3.38
C ILE A 122 -6.66 -4.03 -3.80
N GLU A 123 -7.89 -4.04 -3.31
CA GLU A 123 -8.95 -4.94 -3.75
C GLU A 123 -9.81 -4.24 -4.83
N PRO A 124 -10.21 -4.92 -5.93
CA PRO A 124 -11.13 -4.35 -6.90
C PRO A 124 -12.49 -3.96 -6.29
N ILE A 125 -12.94 -4.73 -5.30
CA ILE A 125 -14.08 -4.42 -4.42
C ILE A 125 -13.64 -4.86 -3.02
N GLN A 126 -13.67 -3.95 -2.04
CA GLN A 126 -13.24 -4.29 -0.68
C GLN A 126 -14.30 -5.17 -0.01
N SER A 127 -13.97 -6.40 0.40
CA SER A 127 -14.97 -7.29 1.00
C SER A 127 -15.15 -7.03 2.50
N GLU A 128 -14.22 -7.49 3.34
CA GLU A 128 -14.34 -7.41 4.81
C GLU A 128 -14.52 -5.99 5.38
N GLY A 129 -14.12 -4.99 4.60
CA GLY A 129 -14.27 -3.56 4.91
C GLY A 129 -15.68 -3.01 4.74
N GLY A 130 -16.59 -3.76 4.11
CA GLY A 130 -17.99 -3.38 3.93
C GLY A 130 -18.47 -3.31 2.48
N ASP A 131 -17.96 -4.18 1.59
CA ASP A 131 -18.36 -4.23 0.17
C ASP A 131 -18.24 -2.86 -0.54
N ASN A 132 -17.12 -2.17 -0.29
CA ASN A 132 -16.87 -0.85 -0.89
C ASN A 132 -16.42 -1.02 -2.35
N GLU A 133 -17.17 -0.41 -3.26
CA GLU A 133 -16.91 -0.40 -4.70
C GLU A 133 -16.26 0.93 -5.13
N ALA A 134 -15.52 0.87 -6.24
CA ALA A 134 -15.06 2.05 -6.95
C ALA A 134 -15.23 1.86 -8.45
N SER A 135 -15.27 2.96 -9.19
CA SER A 135 -15.42 2.96 -10.64
C SER A 135 -14.23 2.27 -11.32
N PRO A 136 -14.41 1.67 -12.51
CA PRO A 136 -13.28 1.18 -13.28
C PRO A 136 -12.25 2.28 -13.61
N GLU A 137 -12.67 3.53 -13.75
CA GLU A 137 -11.80 4.70 -14.01
C GLU A 137 -10.83 4.93 -12.84
N PHE A 138 -11.27 4.72 -11.59
CA PHE A 138 -10.42 4.86 -10.41
C PHE A 138 -9.21 3.88 -10.40
N PHE A 139 -9.35 2.70 -11.02
CA PHE A 139 -8.30 1.67 -11.02
C PHE A 139 -7.35 1.70 -12.23
N GLN A 140 -7.60 2.57 -13.23
CA GLN A 140 -6.83 2.64 -14.48
C GLN A 140 -5.66 3.63 -14.38
#